data_AF-A0A564Z1Q8-F1
#
_entry.id   AF-A0A564Z1Q8-F1
#
_cell.length_a   1.000
_cell.length_b   1.000
_cell.length_c   1.000
_cell.angle_alpha   90.00
_cell.angle_beta   90.00
_cell.angle_gamma   90.00
#
_symmetry.space_group_name_H-M   'P 1'
#
loop_
_entity.id
_entity.type
_entity.pdbx_description
1 polymer ?
#
loop_
_entity_poly.entity_id
_entity_poly.type
_entity_poly.pdbx_seq_one_letter_code
_entity_poly.pdbx_strand_id
1 'polypeptide(L)'
;MFNKCDFLENLTIKTSAYFSTNKRKKRCRLLAKALYIGGATIFTCALLLEGIFIRILFVPYLRESDFSPTQCVLYKTFYDRRAGMQRCESRCTKGASAFPCLVVWVMFLKPGNNSWHYGFLFDQLESFQKRKPYSCSIRPCKLRREKNAMSVRLFNWSLSQAHSFPCYLRDNTVILNKLRNFSVASHAIFWPAFTAIVSALLLLFFWHLVGCGFWNDEGTHVSSSVNEISLTHARI
;
A
#
# COMPACT_ATOMS: atom_id res chain seq x y z
N MET A 1 -0.14 -9.50 -48.63
CA MET A 1 0.41 -8.42 -47.78
C MET A 1 -0.79 -7.70 -47.15
N PHE A 2 -1.31 -8.26 -46.05
CA PHE A 2 -2.57 -7.83 -45.43
C PHE A 2 -2.31 -6.68 -44.43
N ASN A 3 -3.11 -5.62 -44.52
CA ASN A 3 -3.00 -4.44 -43.67
C ASN A 3 -3.42 -4.77 -42.22
N LYS A 4 -2.51 -4.53 -41.27
CA LYS A 4 -2.69 -4.75 -39.83
C LYS A 4 -3.70 -3.80 -39.14
N CYS A 5 -4.51 -3.05 -39.88
CA CYS A 5 -5.57 -2.22 -39.32
C CYS A 5 -6.92 -2.96 -39.17
N ASP A 6 -7.09 -4.12 -39.81
CA ASP A 6 -8.37 -4.84 -39.82
C ASP A 6 -8.68 -5.53 -38.48
N PHE A 7 -7.67 -5.73 -37.61
CA PHE A 7 -7.88 -6.41 -36.32
C PHE A 7 -8.62 -5.55 -35.28
N LEU A 8 -8.61 -4.22 -35.42
CA LEU A 8 -9.46 -3.32 -34.62
C LEU A 8 -10.86 -3.13 -35.24
N GLU A 9 -11.11 -3.68 -36.43
CA GLU A 9 -12.37 -3.52 -37.16
C GLU A 9 -13.42 -4.58 -36.76
N ASN A 10 -13.04 -5.64 -36.05
CA ASN A 10 -13.95 -6.73 -35.65
C ASN A 10 -14.86 -6.44 -34.43
N LEU A 11 -14.85 -5.22 -33.88
CA LEU A 11 -15.74 -4.83 -32.78
C LEU A 11 -16.81 -3.79 -33.11
N THR A 12 -16.85 -3.24 -34.32
CA THR A 12 -17.90 -2.29 -34.71
C THR A 12 -18.25 -2.40 -36.19
N ILE A 13 -19.30 -3.16 -36.44
CA ILE A 13 -20.37 -2.98 -37.44
C ILE A 13 -19.98 -2.17 -38.69
N LYS A 14 -19.92 -2.90 -39.81
CA LYS A 14 -20.01 -2.43 -41.21
C LYS A 14 -20.85 -1.15 -41.35
N THR A 15 -20.30 -0.09 -41.95
CA THR A 15 -20.87 0.55 -43.15
C THR A 15 -20.01 1.72 -43.67
N SER A 16 -19.77 1.66 -44.98
CA SER A 16 -19.75 2.74 -45.99
C SER A 16 -18.69 3.88 -45.98
N ALA A 17 -18.24 4.16 -47.20
CA ALA A 17 -17.80 5.43 -47.78
C ALA A 17 -16.32 5.86 -47.68
N TYR A 18 -15.66 5.71 -48.83
CA TYR A 18 -14.27 5.92 -49.22
C TYR A 18 -13.75 7.39 -49.13
N PHE A 19 -14.57 8.36 -48.71
CA PHE A 19 -14.18 9.78 -48.52
C PHE A 19 -13.93 10.14 -47.03
N SER A 20 -14.17 9.18 -46.13
CA SER A 20 -13.98 9.29 -44.67
C SER A 20 -12.61 8.78 -44.21
N THR A 21 -11.72 8.40 -45.13
CA THR A 21 -10.51 7.62 -44.83
C THR A 21 -9.45 8.40 -44.07
N ASN A 22 -9.25 9.69 -44.37
CA ASN A 22 -8.21 10.50 -43.72
C ASN A 22 -8.61 10.95 -42.28
N LYS A 23 -9.88 11.34 -42.06
CA LYS A 23 -10.42 11.64 -40.72
C LYS A 23 -10.49 10.39 -39.83
N ARG A 24 -10.87 9.24 -40.40
CA ARG A 24 -10.98 7.96 -39.68
C ARG A 24 -9.59 7.42 -39.30
N LYS A 25 -8.60 7.51 -40.21
CA LYS A 25 -7.19 7.16 -39.93
C LYS A 25 -6.56 8.07 -38.87
N LYS A 26 -6.83 9.39 -38.91
CA LYS A 26 -6.40 10.35 -37.87
C LYS A 26 -7.03 10.06 -36.50
N ARG A 27 -8.31 9.67 -36.45
CA ARG A 27 -9.01 9.25 -35.22
C ARG A 27 -8.45 7.95 -34.64
N CYS A 28 -8.25 6.91 -35.45
CA CYS A 28 -7.62 5.65 -35.00
C CYS A 28 -6.22 5.89 -34.45
N ARG A 29 -5.45 6.79 -35.08
CA ARG A 29 -4.13 7.17 -34.59
C ARG A 29 -4.19 7.91 -33.25
N LEU A 30 -5.13 8.85 -33.09
CA LEU A 30 -5.33 9.56 -31.82
C LEU A 30 -5.76 8.60 -30.70
N LEU A 31 -6.65 7.65 -31.00
CA LEU A 31 -7.10 6.62 -30.05
C LEU A 31 -5.97 5.70 -29.63
N ALA A 32 -5.12 5.25 -30.55
CA ALA A 32 -3.94 4.48 -30.21
C ALA A 32 -2.94 5.28 -29.34
N LYS A 33 -2.83 6.61 -29.53
CA LYS A 33 -1.95 7.49 -28.72
C LYS A 33 -2.50 7.54 -27.30
N ALA A 34 -3.80 7.76 -27.17
CA ALA A 34 -4.50 7.81 -25.90
C ALA A 34 -4.40 6.47 -25.16
N LEU A 35 -4.58 5.33 -25.84
CA LEU A 35 -4.48 4.00 -25.25
C LEU A 35 -3.05 3.66 -24.80
N TYR A 36 -2.04 4.03 -25.60
CA TYR A 36 -0.64 3.81 -25.24
C TYR A 36 -0.23 4.66 -24.03
N ILE A 37 -0.54 5.96 -24.05
CA ILE A 37 -0.24 6.87 -22.92
C ILE A 37 -1.01 6.42 -21.68
N GLY A 38 -2.31 6.12 -21.81
CA GLY A 38 -3.14 5.63 -20.71
C GLY A 38 -2.62 4.33 -20.11
N GLY A 39 -2.22 3.36 -20.95
CA GLY A 39 -1.60 2.11 -20.50
C GLY A 39 -0.29 2.36 -19.75
N ALA A 40 0.59 3.21 -20.29
CA ALA A 40 1.85 3.57 -19.63
C ALA A 40 1.61 4.26 -18.28
N THR A 41 0.61 5.14 -18.18
CA THR A 41 0.20 5.77 -16.92
C THR A 41 -0.35 4.75 -15.93
N ILE A 42 -1.25 3.85 -16.35
CA ILE A 42 -1.80 2.80 -15.47
C ILE A 42 -0.70 1.88 -14.97
N PHE A 43 0.23 1.49 -15.84
CA PHE A 43 1.37 0.65 -15.48
C PHE A 43 2.26 1.31 -14.42
N THR A 44 2.65 2.56 -14.65
CA THR A 44 3.48 3.30 -13.68
C THR A 44 2.76 3.54 -12.36
N CYS A 45 1.47 3.90 -12.39
CA CYS A 45 0.65 4.01 -11.18
C CYS A 45 0.54 2.69 -10.41
N ALA A 46 0.37 1.56 -11.11
CA ALA A 46 0.29 0.24 -10.48
C ALA A 46 1.58 -0.11 -9.73
N LEU A 47 2.75 0.10 -10.34
CA LEU A 47 4.06 -0.13 -9.69
C LEU A 47 4.27 0.76 -8.46
N LEU A 48 3.87 2.04 -8.53
CA LEU A 48 3.95 2.95 -7.39
C LEU A 48 3.05 2.49 -6.24
N LEU A 49 1.81 2.11 -6.54
CA LEU A 49 0.87 1.60 -5.54
C LEU A 49 1.35 0.29 -4.92
N GLU A 50 1.91 -0.61 -5.72
CA GLU A 50 2.50 -1.86 -5.24
C GLU A 50 3.62 -1.59 -4.21
N GLY A 51 4.56 -0.70 -4.54
CA GLY A 51 5.64 -0.32 -3.61
C GLY A 51 5.12 0.29 -2.30
N ILE A 52 4.07 1.12 -2.37
CA ILE A 52 3.43 1.72 -1.19
C ILE A 52 2.75 0.64 -0.33
N PHE A 53 1.96 -0.25 -0.94
CA PHE A 53 1.25 -1.30 -0.22
C PHE A 53 2.19 -2.32 0.40
N ILE A 54 3.29 -2.66 -0.27
CA ILE A 54 4.33 -3.53 0.32
C ILE A 54 4.82 -2.93 1.64
N ARG A 55 5.15 -1.63 1.67
CA ARG A 55 5.66 -0.99 2.89
C ARG A 55 4.61 -0.83 3.99
N ILE A 56 3.39 -0.44 3.65
CA ILE A 56 2.35 -0.10 4.64
C ILE A 56 1.59 -1.33 5.15
N LEU A 57 1.40 -2.34 4.29
CA LEU A 57 0.56 -3.50 4.59
C LEU A 57 1.37 -4.78 4.73
N PHE A 58 2.21 -5.11 3.76
CA PHE A 58 2.87 -6.42 3.71
C PHE A 58 4.03 -6.57 4.69
N VAL A 59 4.99 -5.64 4.71
CA VAL A 59 6.12 -5.65 5.66
C VAL A 59 5.66 -5.78 7.11
N PRO A 60 4.72 -4.95 7.60
CA PRO A 60 4.23 -5.12 8.96
C PRO A 60 3.35 -6.35 9.15
N TYR A 61 2.68 -6.88 8.11
CA TYR A 61 2.04 -8.21 8.18
C TYR A 61 3.08 -9.31 8.43
N LEU A 62 4.20 -9.31 7.69
CA LEU A 62 5.27 -10.30 7.88
C LEU A 62 5.84 -10.26 9.30
N ARG A 63 6.05 -9.05 9.84
CA ARG A 63 6.52 -8.90 11.24
C ARG A 63 5.54 -9.46 12.26
N GLU A 64 4.24 -9.41 11.96
CA GLU A 64 3.17 -9.92 12.81
C GLU A 64 2.95 -11.43 12.63
N SER A 65 3.19 -11.96 11.43
CA SER A 65 3.06 -13.39 11.14
C SER A 65 4.09 -14.23 11.88
N ASP A 66 5.27 -13.69 12.17
CA ASP A 66 6.33 -14.35 12.94
C ASP A 66 5.90 -14.76 14.36
N PHE A 67 4.80 -14.23 14.88
CA PHE A 67 4.30 -14.60 16.20
C PHE A 67 3.50 -15.91 16.15
N SER A 68 3.90 -16.90 16.92
CA SER A 68 3.23 -18.20 17.02
C SER A 68 2.09 -18.18 18.06
N PRO A 69 0.95 -18.84 17.83
CA PRO A 69 -0.13 -18.88 18.82
C PRO A 69 0.30 -19.70 20.06
N THR A 70 -0.05 -19.23 21.26
CA THR A 70 0.16 -19.93 22.53
C THR A 70 -0.91 -19.53 23.56
N GLN A 71 -0.85 -20.14 24.74
CA GLN A 71 -1.68 -19.77 25.88
C GLN A 71 -0.86 -18.96 26.88
N CYS A 72 -1.43 -17.84 27.31
CA CYS A 72 -0.83 -16.97 28.31
C CYS A 72 -1.65 -16.99 29.59
N VAL A 73 -0.95 -16.90 30.72
CA VAL A 73 -1.53 -16.76 32.04
C VAL A 73 -1.05 -15.45 32.65
N LEU A 74 -1.97 -14.66 33.18
CA LEU A 74 -1.66 -13.42 33.85
C LEU A 74 -0.83 -13.67 35.11
N TYR A 75 0.37 -13.09 35.19
CA TYR A 75 1.23 -13.20 36.37
C TYR A 75 1.15 -11.96 37.25
N LYS A 76 1.48 -10.79 36.70
CA LYS A 76 1.50 -9.53 37.45
C LYS A 76 1.23 -8.33 36.55
N THR A 77 0.51 -7.36 37.09
CA THR A 77 0.26 -6.06 36.45
C THR A 77 0.68 -4.93 37.38
N PHE A 78 1.35 -3.90 36.87
CA PHE A 78 1.67 -2.72 37.67
C PHE A 78 1.82 -1.47 36.79
N TYR A 79 1.62 -0.30 37.38
CA TYR A 79 1.89 0.97 36.73
C TYR A 79 3.34 1.39 36.98
N ASP A 80 4.15 1.56 35.92
CA ASP A 80 5.55 1.97 36.09
C ASP A 80 5.62 3.45 36.49
N ARG A 81 5.97 3.70 37.76
CA ARG A 81 6.08 5.06 38.31
C ARG A 81 7.18 5.89 37.62
N ARG A 82 8.24 5.25 37.11
CA ARG A 82 9.34 5.94 36.40
C ARG A 82 8.89 6.45 35.03
N ALA A 83 7.95 5.75 34.42
CA ALA A 83 7.34 6.17 33.15
C ALA A 83 6.41 7.37 33.33
N GLY A 84 5.75 7.49 34.49
CA GLY A 84 4.73 8.51 34.71
C GLY A 84 3.65 8.47 33.63
N MET A 85 3.23 9.66 33.18
CA MET A 85 2.28 9.82 32.07
C MET A 85 3.03 9.89 30.74
N GLN A 86 2.78 8.92 29.86
CA GLN A 86 3.38 8.84 28.54
C GLN A 86 2.62 9.72 27.55
N ARG A 87 3.33 10.56 26.81
CA ARG A 87 2.74 11.42 25.79
C ARG A 87 2.35 10.62 24.56
N CYS A 88 1.27 11.05 23.91
CA CYS A 88 0.83 10.54 22.63
C CYS A 88 0.22 11.67 21.80
N GLU A 89 0.35 11.59 20.48
CA GLU A 89 -0.21 12.56 19.55
C GLU A 89 -1.33 11.90 18.75
N SER A 90 -2.52 12.50 18.79
CA SER A 90 -3.65 12.02 18.00
C SER A 90 -3.47 12.44 16.54
N ARG A 91 -3.86 11.58 15.59
CA ARG A 91 -3.78 11.90 14.16
C ARG A 91 -4.73 13.05 13.74
N CYS A 92 -5.78 13.29 14.51
CA CYS A 92 -6.89 14.18 14.11
C CYS A 92 -6.76 15.61 14.66
N THR A 93 -6.04 15.81 15.75
CA THR A 93 -5.86 17.13 16.38
C THR A 93 -4.41 17.27 16.83
N LYS A 94 -3.79 18.42 16.55
CA LYS A 94 -2.44 18.80 17.01
C LYS A 94 -2.43 19.09 18.52
N GLY A 95 -2.84 18.11 19.30
CA GLY A 95 -2.88 18.14 20.75
C GLY A 95 -2.14 16.93 21.31
N ALA A 96 -1.14 17.19 22.15
CA ALA A 96 -0.49 16.14 22.91
C ALA A 96 -1.43 15.69 24.02
N SER A 97 -1.86 14.43 23.96
CA SER A 97 -2.55 13.77 25.07
C SER A 97 -1.56 12.89 25.84
N ALA A 98 -2.03 12.25 26.91
CA ALA A 98 -1.19 11.35 27.68
C ALA A 98 -1.97 10.15 28.22
N PHE A 99 -1.24 9.08 28.54
CA PHE A 99 -1.77 7.85 29.12
C PHE A 99 -0.83 7.32 30.22
N PRO A 100 -1.35 6.66 31.26
CA PRO A 100 -0.52 6.01 32.27
C PRO A 100 0.11 4.73 31.71
N CYS A 101 1.39 4.48 32.00
CA CYS A 101 2.08 3.27 31.55
C CYS A 101 1.72 2.07 32.44
N LEU A 102 0.95 1.13 31.90
CA LEU A 102 0.69 -0.18 32.51
C LEU A 102 1.67 -1.20 31.94
N VAL A 103 2.34 -1.95 32.81
CA VAL A 103 3.21 -3.06 32.45
C VAL A 103 2.55 -4.36 32.90
N VAL A 104 2.39 -5.29 31.96
CA VAL A 104 1.77 -6.59 32.17
C VAL A 104 2.79 -7.70 31.94
N TRP A 105 2.96 -8.54 32.95
CA TRP A 105 3.76 -9.75 32.93
C TRP A 105 2.85 -10.96 32.80
N VAL A 106 3.21 -11.85 31.88
CA VAL A 106 2.51 -13.10 31.62
C VAL A 106 3.47 -14.28 31.70
N MET A 107 2.91 -15.43 32.06
CA MET A 107 3.56 -16.73 31.92
C MET A 107 3.05 -17.41 30.65
N PHE A 108 3.95 -18.05 29.91
CA PHE A 108 3.61 -18.81 28.70
C PHE A 108 4.47 -20.06 28.59
N LEU A 109 3.97 -21.06 27.86
CA LEU A 109 4.73 -22.25 27.50
C LEU A 109 5.52 -21.96 26.22
N LYS A 110 6.84 -22.20 26.29
CA LYS A 110 7.69 -22.03 25.12
C LYS A 110 7.58 -23.27 24.21
N PRO A 111 7.28 -23.09 22.92
CA PRO A 111 7.22 -24.21 21.99
C PRO A 111 8.62 -24.82 21.86
N GLY A 112 8.75 -26.11 22.21
CA GLY A 112 9.99 -26.88 22.10
C GLY A 112 10.39 -27.61 23.38
N ASN A 113 10.39 -26.92 24.53
CA ASN A 113 10.82 -27.51 25.81
C ASN A 113 9.69 -27.64 26.84
N ASN A 114 8.48 -27.16 26.53
CA ASN A 114 7.31 -27.15 27.43
C ASN A 114 7.59 -26.55 28.83
N SER A 115 8.62 -25.71 28.96
CA SER A 115 8.87 -25.02 30.22
C SER A 115 8.11 -23.69 30.27
N TRP A 116 7.72 -23.31 31.48
CA TRP A 116 7.10 -22.02 31.76
C TRP A 116 8.14 -20.90 31.71
N HIS A 117 7.86 -19.88 30.91
CA HIS A 117 8.67 -18.67 30.81
C HIS A 117 7.83 -17.42 31.10
N TYR A 118 8.52 -16.36 31.48
CA TYR A 118 7.92 -15.06 31.73
C TYR A 118 8.22 -14.10 30.59
N GLY A 119 7.28 -13.20 30.29
CA GLY A 119 7.49 -12.15 29.32
C GLY A 119 6.54 -10.98 29.48
N PHE A 120 6.84 -9.90 28.76
CA PHE A 120 5.98 -8.73 28.68
C PHE A 120 4.88 -8.95 27.65
N LEU A 121 3.65 -8.63 28.04
CA LEU A 121 2.49 -8.62 27.17
C LEU A 121 2.30 -7.24 26.55
N PHE A 122 2.00 -7.19 25.26
CA PHE A 122 1.55 -6.01 24.55
C PHE A 122 0.17 -6.26 23.92
N ASP A 123 -0.68 -5.25 23.83
CA ASP A 123 -2.01 -5.35 23.21
C ASP A 123 -1.92 -5.71 21.72
N GLN A 124 -0.95 -5.11 21.02
CA GLN A 124 -0.74 -5.23 19.58
C GLN A 124 0.75 -5.03 19.21
N LEU A 125 1.10 -5.35 17.97
CA LEU A 125 2.46 -5.19 17.43
C LEU A 125 2.98 -3.74 17.53
N GLU A 126 2.12 -2.74 17.35
CA GLU A 126 2.52 -1.33 17.43
C GLU A 126 3.05 -0.96 18.82
N SER A 127 2.40 -1.42 19.89
CA SER A 127 2.84 -1.17 21.26
C SER A 127 4.17 -1.85 21.55
N PHE A 128 4.36 -3.08 21.05
CA PHE A 128 5.65 -3.78 21.12
C PHE A 128 6.76 -3.02 20.39
N GLN A 129 6.51 -2.52 19.18
CA GLN A 129 7.51 -1.79 18.41
C GLN A 129 7.93 -0.49 19.11
N LYS A 130 7.00 0.17 19.79
CA LYS A 130 7.27 1.41 20.52
C LYS A 130 7.62 1.18 22.01
N ARG A 131 7.87 -0.05 22.45
CA ARG A 131 8.01 -0.42 23.88
C ARG A 131 9.06 0.36 24.67
N LYS A 132 10.12 0.86 24.02
CA LYS A 132 11.20 1.55 24.72
C LYS A 132 10.77 2.95 25.18
N PRO A 133 11.13 3.38 26.41
CA PRO A 133 11.97 2.66 27.38
C PRO A 133 11.20 1.85 28.45
N TYR A 134 9.87 1.96 28.56
CA TYR A 134 9.11 1.51 29.75
C TYR A 134 8.20 0.28 29.56
N SER A 135 8.29 -0.47 28.45
CA SER A 135 7.52 -1.71 28.19
C SER A 135 6.01 -1.59 28.45
N CYS A 136 5.42 -0.43 28.18
CA CYS A 136 3.98 -0.21 28.37
C CYS A 136 3.18 -1.14 27.45
N SER A 137 2.30 -1.93 28.04
CA SER A 137 1.54 -2.98 27.37
C SER A 137 0.50 -2.46 26.38
N ILE A 138 -0.08 -1.28 26.63
CA ILE A 138 -1.10 -0.65 25.77
C ILE A 138 -0.80 0.85 25.62
N ARG A 139 -1.13 1.42 24.45
CA ARG A 139 -0.83 2.84 24.12
C ARG A 139 -2.03 3.57 23.52
N PRO A 140 -3.11 3.80 24.29
CA PRO A 140 -4.28 4.49 23.76
C PRO A 140 -3.96 5.97 23.50
N CYS A 141 -4.48 6.51 22.40
CA CYS A 141 -4.31 7.94 22.09
C CYS A 141 -5.60 8.64 21.65
N LYS A 142 -6.51 8.80 22.60
CA LYS A 142 -7.70 9.65 22.52
C LYS A 142 -7.33 11.08 22.94
N LEU A 143 -8.10 12.06 22.46
CA LEU A 143 -7.89 13.49 22.76
C LEU A 143 -7.82 13.76 24.27
N ARG A 144 -8.79 13.25 25.04
CA ARG A 144 -8.88 13.46 26.49
C ARG A 144 -8.05 12.44 27.26
N ARG A 145 -7.14 12.91 28.12
CA ARG A 145 -6.28 12.07 28.97
C ARG A 145 -7.08 11.12 29.88
N GLU A 146 -8.26 11.56 30.34
CA GLU A 146 -9.12 10.76 31.21
C GLU A 146 -9.64 9.52 30.47
N LYS A 147 -9.96 9.67 29.18
CA LYS A 147 -10.39 8.55 28.33
C LYS A 147 -9.24 7.56 28.08
N ASN A 148 -8.01 8.06 27.99
CA ASN A 148 -6.83 7.20 27.86
C ASN A 148 -6.58 6.41 29.15
N ALA A 149 -6.56 7.09 30.30
CA ALA A 149 -6.44 6.44 31.60
C ALA A 149 -7.53 5.39 31.83
N MET A 150 -8.78 5.70 31.47
CA MET A 150 -9.88 4.75 31.55
C MET A 150 -9.66 3.55 30.62
N SER A 151 -9.16 3.76 29.39
CA SER A 151 -8.88 2.66 28.46
C SER A 151 -7.78 1.73 29.01
N VAL A 152 -6.74 2.27 29.65
CA VAL A 152 -5.69 1.46 30.31
C VAL A 152 -6.26 0.68 31.50
N ARG A 153 -7.12 1.30 32.31
CA ARG A 153 -7.78 0.64 33.45
C ARG A 153 -8.69 -0.50 33.02
N LEU A 154 -9.51 -0.26 31.99
CA LEU A 154 -10.40 -1.28 31.42
C LEU A 154 -9.61 -2.45 30.83
N PHE A 155 -8.49 -2.18 30.17
CA PHE A 155 -7.59 -3.22 29.69
C PHE A 155 -7.03 -4.07 30.84
N ASN A 156 -6.54 -3.43 31.91
CA ASN A 156 -6.07 -4.14 33.10
C ASN A 156 -7.16 -5.02 33.74
N TRP A 157 -8.36 -4.45 33.89
CA TRP A 157 -9.51 -5.14 34.46
C TRP A 157 -9.93 -6.35 33.61
N SER A 158 -10.01 -6.18 32.29
CA SER A 158 -10.35 -7.27 31.37
C SER A 158 -9.35 -8.43 31.44
N LEU A 159 -8.05 -8.14 31.50
CA LEU A 159 -7.02 -9.17 31.67
C LEU A 159 -7.14 -9.89 33.02
N SER A 160 -7.41 -9.14 34.09
CA SER A 160 -7.58 -9.71 35.44
C SER A 160 -8.79 -10.63 35.55
N GLN A 161 -9.84 -10.42 34.74
CA GLN A 161 -11.00 -11.30 34.72
C GLN A 161 -10.76 -12.60 33.96
N ALA A 162 -10.04 -12.55 32.83
CA ALA A 162 -9.81 -13.73 32.01
C ALA A 162 -8.86 -14.74 32.69
N HIS A 163 -7.84 -14.24 33.43
CA HIS A 163 -6.73 -14.99 34.04
C HIS A 163 -5.85 -15.80 33.07
N SER A 164 -6.43 -16.50 32.11
CA SER A 164 -5.78 -17.16 30.99
C SER A 164 -6.45 -16.76 29.68
N PHE A 165 -5.65 -16.56 28.63
CA PHE A 165 -6.14 -16.10 27.34
C PHE A 165 -5.21 -16.53 26.19
N PRO A 166 -5.77 -16.72 24.98
CA PRO A 166 -4.96 -16.96 23.80
C PRO A 166 -4.12 -15.71 23.51
N CYS A 167 -2.86 -15.95 23.15
CA CYS A 167 -1.89 -14.90 22.87
C CYS A 167 -0.93 -15.38 21.78
N TYR A 168 -0.03 -14.51 21.34
CA TYR A 168 0.96 -14.87 20.33
C TYR A 168 2.37 -14.53 20.80
N LEU A 169 3.28 -15.49 20.65
CA LEU A 169 4.65 -15.45 21.15
C LEU A 169 5.67 -15.31 20.02
N ARG A 170 6.62 -14.41 20.22
CA ARG A 170 7.87 -14.31 19.47
C ARG A 170 9.02 -14.09 20.44
N ASP A 171 9.99 -14.98 20.41
CA ASP A 171 11.14 -15.02 21.33
C ASP A 171 10.69 -15.06 22.81
N ASN A 172 10.75 -13.92 23.51
CA ASN A 172 10.32 -13.75 24.91
C ASN A 172 9.27 -12.64 25.04
N THR A 173 8.63 -12.28 23.93
CA THR A 173 7.67 -11.18 23.85
C THR A 173 6.33 -11.69 23.38
N VAL A 174 5.26 -11.18 24.00
CA VAL A 174 3.91 -11.66 23.78
C VAL A 174 3.03 -10.51 23.30
N ILE A 175 2.24 -10.75 22.27
CA ILE A 175 1.15 -9.87 21.84
C ILE A 175 -0.21 -10.53 22.09
N LEU A 176 -1.20 -9.74 22.46
CA LEU A 176 -2.56 -10.23 22.72
C LEU A 176 -3.30 -10.48 21.41
N ASN A 177 -3.36 -9.47 20.53
CA ASN A 177 -4.14 -9.52 19.31
C ASN A 177 -3.27 -9.36 18.06
N LYS A 178 -3.59 -10.16 17.03
CA LYS A 178 -3.15 -9.92 15.67
C LYS A 178 -4.20 -9.09 14.93
N LEU A 179 -3.81 -7.94 14.39
CA LEU A 179 -4.71 -7.05 13.68
C LEU A 179 -4.66 -7.23 12.16
N ARG A 180 -3.55 -7.75 11.63
CA ARG A 180 -3.39 -7.93 10.18
C ARG A 180 -3.75 -9.34 9.75
N ASN A 181 -4.75 -9.43 8.88
CA ASN A 181 -5.17 -10.68 8.26
C ASN A 181 -4.38 -10.94 6.97
N PHE A 182 -4.03 -12.20 6.74
CA PHE A 182 -3.36 -12.64 5.51
C PHE A 182 -4.18 -12.27 4.26
N SER A 183 -5.50 -12.46 4.29
CA SER A 183 -6.39 -12.12 3.18
C SER A 183 -6.23 -10.67 2.73
N VAL A 184 -6.29 -9.70 3.66
CA VAL A 184 -6.14 -8.27 3.34
C VAL A 184 -4.75 -7.97 2.76
N ALA A 185 -3.69 -8.54 3.33
CA ALA A 185 -2.33 -8.36 2.84
C ALA A 185 -2.14 -8.95 1.43
N SER A 186 -2.72 -10.11 1.16
CA SER A 186 -2.65 -10.78 -0.15
C SER A 186 -3.38 -10.00 -1.24
N HIS A 187 -4.60 -9.52 -0.98
CA HIS A 187 -5.35 -8.70 -1.93
C HIS A 187 -4.65 -7.38 -2.23
N ALA A 188 -4.01 -6.77 -1.23
CA ALA A 188 -3.27 -5.52 -1.41
C ALA A 188 -2.06 -5.64 -2.36
N ILE A 189 -1.49 -6.83 -2.52
CA ILE A 189 -0.39 -7.09 -3.47
C ILE A 189 -0.93 -7.59 -4.80
N PHE A 190 -1.91 -8.50 -4.74
CA PHE A 190 -2.42 -9.18 -5.92
C PHE A 190 -3.03 -8.22 -6.95
N TRP A 191 -3.85 -7.25 -6.50
CA TRP A 191 -4.54 -6.35 -7.44
C TRP A 191 -3.59 -5.40 -8.19
N PRO A 192 -2.65 -4.68 -7.55
CA PRO A 192 -1.66 -3.88 -8.26
C PRO A 192 -0.76 -4.70 -9.19
N ALA A 193 -0.32 -5.88 -8.76
CA ALA A 193 0.51 -6.74 -9.59
C ALA A 193 -0.27 -7.21 -10.83
N PHE A 194 -1.53 -7.63 -10.65
CA PHE A 194 -2.40 -8.02 -11.74
C PHE A 194 -2.64 -6.87 -12.73
N THR A 195 -2.91 -5.64 -12.24
CA THR A 195 -3.11 -4.48 -13.13
C THR A 195 -1.83 -4.09 -13.86
N ALA A 196 -0.67 -4.20 -13.21
CA ALA A 196 0.63 -3.97 -13.85
C ALA A 196 0.87 -4.98 -14.99
N ILE A 197 0.63 -6.28 -14.73
CA ILE A 197 0.79 -7.34 -15.74
C ILE A 197 -0.15 -7.11 -16.92
N VAL A 198 -1.43 -6.87 -16.67
CA VAL A 198 -2.41 -6.62 -17.75
C VAL A 198 -2.02 -5.38 -18.56
N SER A 199 -1.59 -4.30 -17.91
CA SER A 199 -1.16 -3.09 -18.62
C SER A 199 0.10 -3.32 -19.45
N ALA A 200 1.08 -4.06 -18.92
CA ALA A 200 2.28 -4.43 -19.67
C ALA A 200 1.95 -5.27 -20.90
N LEU A 201 1.06 -6.26 -20.77
CA LEU A 201 0.60 -7.08 -21.90
C LEU A 201 -0.10 -6.23 -22.97
N LEU A 202 -0.96 -5.28 -22.56
CA LEU A 202 -1.60 -4.36 -23.50
C LEU A 202 -0.58 -3.46 -24.21
N LEU A 203 0.39 -2.90 -23.50
CA LEU A 203 1.46 -2.08 -24.10
C LEU A 203 2.30 -2.87 -25.09
N LEU A 204 2.68 -4.11 -24.75
CA LEU A 204 3.41 -5.01 -25.65
C LEU A 204 2.58 -5.37 -26.89
N PHE A 205 1.29 -5.63 -26.70
CA PHE A 205 0.37 -5.90 -27.80
C PHE A 205 0.24 -4.69 -28.74
N PHE A 206 0.02 -3.49 -28.20
CA PHE A 206 -0.04 -2.26 -29.00
C PHE A 206 1.28 -1.95 -29.70
N TRP A 207 2.41 -2.17 -29.03
CA TRP A 207 3.74 -2.05 -29.61
C TRP A 207 3.92 -2.97 -30.81
N HIS A 208 3.51 -4.25 -30.68
CA HIS A 208 3.63 -5.24 -31.74
C HIS A 208 2.68 -5.00 -32.92
N LEU A 209 1.48 -4.48 -32.66
CA LEU A 209 0.50 -4.17 -33.71
C LEU A 209 0.83 -2.90 -34.48
N VAL A 210 1.23 -1.83 -33.80
CA VAL A 210 1.34 -0.48 -34.38
C VAL A 210 2.78 -0.14 -34.79
N GLY A 211 3.79 -0.74 -34.14
CA GLY A 211 5.21 -0.50 -34.43
C GLY A 211 5.71 0.92 -34.13
N CYS A 212 6.99 1.18 -34.41
CA CYS A 212 7.64 2.50 -34.16
C CYS A 212 7.21 3.62 -35.12
N GLY A 213 6.51 3.30 -36.23
CA GLY A 213 6.12 4.27 -37.26
C GLY A 213 5.02 5.26 -36.86
N PHE A 214 4.59 5.22 -35.60
CA PHE A 214 3.48 5.99 -35.07
C PHE A 214 3.84 7.36 -34.50
N TRP A 215 5.09 7.52 -34.06
CA TRP A 215 5.64 8.76 -33.51
C TRP A 215 6.34 9.63 -34.57
N ASN A 216 6.59 9.08 -35.77
CA ASN A 216 7.17 9.82 -36.88
C ASN A 216 6.08 10.57 -37.65
N ASP A 217 5.71 11.78 -37.20
CA ASP A 217 4.90 12.69 -38.03
C ASP A 217 5.14 14.18 -37.74
N GLU A 218 6.28 14.54 -37.14
CA GLU A 218 6.71 15.94 -36.98
C GLU A 218 8.10 16.13 -37.57
N GLY A 219 8.18 16.21 -38.89
CA GLY A 219 9.42 16.50 -39.60
C GLY A 219 9.28 17.33 -40.88
N THR A 220 8.06 17.69 -41.32
CA THR A 220 7.87 18.32 -42.65
C THR A 220 6.91 19.50 -42.66
N HIS A 221 6.82 20.29 -41.58
CA HIS A 221 6.08 21.57 -41.61
C HIS A 221 6.86 22.81 -41.16
N VAL A 222 8.17 22.71 -40.86
CA VAL A 222 9.00 23.87 -40.46
C VAL A 222 10.01 24.30 -41.54
N SER A 223 10.11 23.61 -42.67
CA SER A 223 11.06 23.96 -43.74
C SER A 223 10.48 24.81 -44.88
N SER A 224 9.20 25.21 -44.83
CA SER A 224 8.58 25.99 -45.91
C SER A 224 8.44 27.49 -45.62
N SER A 225 8.79 27.98 -44.43
CA SER A 225 8.70 29.41 -44.09
C SER A 225 10.04 30.16 -44.09
N VAL A 226 11.16 29.49 -44.41
CA VAL A 226 12.49 30.13 -44.45
C VAL A 226 12.93 30.52 -45.87
N ASN A 227 12.31 29.94 -46.92
CA ASN A 227 12.72 30.19 -48.30
C ASN A 227 11.95 31.32 -49.03
N GLU A 228 10.98 31.99 -48.39
CA GLU A 228 10.22 33.09 -49.01
C GLU A 228 10.66 34.50 -48.59
N ILE A 229 11.63 34.64 -47.68
CA ILE A 229 12.10 35.97 -47.21
C ILE A 229 13.42 36.41 -47.89
N SER A 230 14.10 35.53 -48.65
CA SER A 230 15.39 35.85 -49.31
C SER A 230 15.29 36.32 -50.77
N LEU A 231 14.08 36.48 -51.34
CA LEU A 231 13.91 36.77 -52.77
C LEU A 231 13.34 38.15 -53.12
N THR A 232 13.43 39.12 -52.19
CA THR A 232 13.10 40.53 -52.43
C THR A 232 14.30 41.47 -52.26
N HIS A 233 15.52 41.01 -52.56
CA HIS A 233 16.72 41.87 -52.54
C HIS A 233 17.70 41.61 -53.71
N ALA A 234 17.16 41.29 -54.90
CA ALA A 234 17.95 41.20 -56.13
C ALA A 234 17.11 41.54 -57.37
N ARG A 235 16.78 42.83 -57.53
CA ARG A 235 16.54 43.46 -58.84
C ARG A 235 17.20 44.84 -58.82
N ILE A 236 18.41 44.88 -59.36
CA ILE A 236 18.96 46.02 -60.10
C ILE A 236 19.09 45.52 -61.53
#